data_AF-A0A560SQQ0-F1
#
_entry.id   AF-A0A560SQQ0-F1
#
_cell.length_a   1.000
_cell.length_b   1.000
_cell.length_c   1.000
_cell.angle_alpha   90.00
_cell.angle_beta   90.00
_cell.angle_gamma   90.00
#
_symmetry.space_group_name_H-M   'P 1'
#
loop_
_entity.id
_entity.type
_entity.pdbx_description
1 polymer ?
#
loop_
_entity_poly.entity_id
_entity_poly.type
_entity_poly.pdbx_seq_one_letter_code
_entity_poly.pdbx_strand_id
1 'polypeptide(L)' 'MWDSGNKVGHWVVVDGVDDVGRVLIKDPFNGTQYKMGVEEFKDVWNGHSVYKQ' A
#
# COMPACT_ATOMS: atom_id res chain seq x y z
N MET A 1 9.37 4.69 13.07
CA MET A 1 8.71 4.36 14.35
C MET A 1 7.21 4.44 14.10
N TRP A 2 6.49 3.32 14.28
CA TRP A 2 5.03 3.26 14.23
C TRP A 2 4.53 3.31 15.67
N ASP A 3 3.57 4.19 15.94
CA ASP A 3 2.91 4.32 17.23
C ASP A 3 1.39 4.32 16.97
N SER A 4 0.68 3.43 17.64
CA SER A 4 -0.74 3.11 17.38
C SER A 4 -1.71 4.27 17.70
N GLY A 5 -1.21 5.35 18.30
CA GLY A 5 -2.00 6.53 18.69
C GLY A 5 -1.97 7.72 17.72
N ASN A 6 -1.00 7.79 16.79
CA ASN A 6 -0.84 8.90 15.84
C ASN A 6 -0.71 8.34 14.42
N LYS A 7 -1.75 8.49 13.58
CA LYS A 7 -1.79 7.97 12.20
C LYS A 7 -0.80 8.72 11.31
N VAL A 8 0.49 8.39 11.44
CA VAL A 8 1.53 8.78 10.49
C VAL A 8 1.23 8.05 9.18
N GLY A 9 1.12 8.79 8.08
CA GLY A 9 0.90 8.22 6.76
C GLY A 9 2.04 7.30 6.36
N HIS A 10 1.70 6.08 5.96
CA HIS A 10 2.64 5.10 5.41
C HIS A 10 2.56 5.12 3.89
N TRP A 11 3.69 5.31 3.22
CA TRP A 11 3.77 5.25 1.76
C TRP A 11 4.26 3.88 1.33
N VAL A 12 3.56 3.31 0.36
CA VAL A 12 3.95 2.08 -0.30
C VAL A 12 4.01 2.31 -1.81
N VAL A 13 4.73 1.46 -2.51
CA VAL A 13 4.71 1.43 -3.98
C VAL A 13 3.72 0.37 -4.42
N VAL A 14 2.74 0.77 -5.23
CA VAL A 14 1.84 -0.15 -5.92
C VAL A 14 2.47 -0.51 -7.27
N ASP A 15 2.79 -1.78 -7.47
CA ASP A 15 3.45 -2.30 -8.68
C ASP A 15 2.45 -2.83 -9.72
N GLY A 16 1.16 -2.79 -9.41
CA GLY A 16 0.08 -3.23 -10.27
C GLY A 16 -0.95 -4.10 -9.54
N VAL A 17 -1.75 -4.81 -10.33
CA VAL A 17 -2.74 -5.78 -9.87
C VAL A 17 -2.47 -7.10 -10.61
N ASP A 18 -2.51 -8.22 -9.90
CA ASP A 18 -2.33 -9.54 -10.52
C ASP A 18 -3.61 -10.07 -11.18
N ASP A 19 -3.50 -11.20 -11.89
CA ASP A 19 -4.58 -11.80 -12.67
C ASP A 19 -5.81 -12.22 -11.84
N VAL A 20 -5.66 -12.32 -10.51
CA VAL A 20 -6.74 -12.65 -9.57
C VAL A 20 -7.24 -11.43 -8.80
N GLY A 21 -6.85 -10.22 -9.20
CA GLY A 21 -7.36 -8.97 -8.64
C GLY A 21 -6.72 -8.57 -7.32
N ARG A 22 -5.47 -8.97 -7.03
CA ARG A 22 -4.73 -8.55 -5.83
C ARG A 22 -3.74 -7.44 -6.15
N VAL A 23 -3.67 -6.44 -5.28
CA VAL A 23 -2.73 -5.33 -5.38
C VAL A 23 -1.33 -5.82 -5.00
N LEU A 24 -0.35 -5.55 -5.85
CA LEU A 24 1.06 -5.87 -5.63
C LEU A 24 1.72 -4.71 -4.90
N ILE A 25 2.13 -4.92 -3.64
CA ILE A 25 2.70 -3.89 -2.78
C ILE A 25 4.18 -4.14 -2.55
N LYS A 26 5.00 -3.09 -2.76
CA LYS A 26 6.39 -3.01 -2.30
C LYS A 26 6.45 -2.03 -1.14
N ASP A 27 6.76 -2.53 0.05
CA ASP A 27 6.81 -1.75 1.29
C ASP A 27 8.27 -1.38 1.62
N PRO A 28 8.65 -0.10 1.51
CA PRO A 28 10.00 0.35 1.80
C PRO A 28 10.34 0.37 3.29
N PHE A 29 9.36 0.33 4.20
CA PHE A 29 9.61 0.40 5.64
C PHE A 29 10.35 -0.85 6.13
N ASN A 30 9.95 -2.02 5.64
CA ASN A 30 10.59 -3.30 5.97
C ASN A 30 11.32 -3.95 4.78
N GLY A 31 11.32 -3.32 3.59
CA GLY A 31 11.87 -3.89 2.37
C GLY A 31 11.12 -5.15 1.89
N THR A 32 9.86 -5.31 2.29
CA THR A 32 9.04 -6.48 1.99
C THR A 32 8.19 -6.26 0.74
N GLN A 33 7.76 -7.37 0.15
CA GLN A 33 6.78 -7.36 -0.93
C GLN A 33 5.65 -8.30 -0.56
N TYR A 34 4.41 -7.85 -0.74
CA TYR A 34 3.23 -8.63 -0.39
C TYR A 34 2.06 -8.28 -1.31
N LYS A 35 0.99 -9.07 -1.19
CA LYS A 35 -0.23 -8.92 -1.98
C LYS A 35 -1.41 -8.65 -1.05
N MET A 36 -2.30 -7.77 -1.45
CA MET A 36 -3.56 -7.49 -0.73
C MET A 36 -4.75 -7.65 -1.66
N GLY A 37 -5.92 -7.99 -1.11
CA GLY A 37 -7.16 -7.84 -1.87
C GLY A 37 -7.40 -6.37 -2.22
N VAL A 38 -8.02 -6.09 -3.38
CA VAL A 38 -8.33 -4.70 -3.77
C VAL A 38 -9.25 -4.00 -2.76
N GLU A 39 -10.26 -4.69 -2.22
CA GLU A 39 -11.15 -4.10 -1.21
C GLU A 39 -10.43 -3.84 0.11
N GLU A 40 -9.59 -4.78 0.56
CA GLU A 40 -8.73 -4.61 1.74
C GLU A 40 -7.77 -3.42 1.58
N PHE A 41 -7.23 -3.22 0.38
CA PHE A 41 -6.37 -2.08 0.08
C PHE A 41 -7.14 -0.75 0.13
N LYS A 42 -8.36 -0.70 -0.39
CA LYS A 42 -9.21 0.50 -0.36
C LYS A 42 -9.60 0.92 1.06
N ASP A 43 -9.81 -0.04 1.97
CA ASP A 43 -10.19 0.24 3.36
C ASP A 43 -9.09 0.98 4.14
N VAL A 44 -7.82 0.76 3.79
CA VAL A 44 -6.66 1.38 4.45
C VAL A 44 -6.07 2.55 3.68
N TRP A 45 -6.34 2.64 2.36
CA TRP A 45 -5.85 3.70 1.51
C TRP A 45 -6.62 5.01 1.71
N ASN A 46 -5.89 6.10 1.91
CA ASN A 46 -6.47 7.43 2.12
C ASN A 46 -6.87 8.18 0.83
N GLY A 47 -6.79 7.53 -0.34
CA GLY A 47 -7.16 8.12 -1.64
C GLY A 47 -6.06 8.95 -2.32
N HIS A 48 -4.89 9.13 -1.69
CA HIS A 48 -3.79 9.88 -2.30
C HIS A 48 -2.83 8.97 -3.06
N SER A 49 -2.45 9.37 -4.28
CA SER A 49 -1.45 8.69 -5.09
C SER A 49 -0.60 9.70 -5.83
N VAL A 50 0.67 9.34 -6.05
CA VAL A 50 1.63 10.11 -6.82
C VAL A 50 2.08 9.25 -7.98
N TYR A 51 2.05 9.82 -9.18
CA TYR A 51 2.51 9.18 -10.41
C TYR A 51 3.73 9.93 -10.92
N LYS A 52 4.62 9.22 -11.62
CA LYS A 52 5.73 9.87 -12.34
C LYS A 52 5.16 10.87 -13.37
N GLN A 53 5.75 12.05 -13.44
CA GLN A 53 5.44 13.07 -14.47
C GLN A 53 6.05 12.70 -15.82
#